data_AF-A0A4Q0YUB0-F1
#
_entry.id   AF-A0A4Q0YUB0-F1
#
_cell.length_a   1.000
_cell.length_b   1.000
_cell.length_c   1.000
_cell.angle_alpha   90.00
_cell.angle_beta   90.00
_cell.angle_gamma   90.00
#
_symmetry.space_group_name_H-M   'P 1'
#
loop_
_entity.id
_entity.type
_entity.pdbx_description
1 polymer ?
#
loop_
_entity_poly.entity_id
_entity_poly.type
_entity_poly.pdbx_seq_one_letter_code
_entity_poly.pdbx_strand_id
1 'polypeptide(L)'
;MRVLCLVLILMLSGCVNRVANLSNHLSLEPNEPLIINDERERDSLKGEFLSNLITSCDYGVERLGEDKIEPLRLEILNDLLSNKYSQTFSGEIISVFEFDIYSNRAVVFRHIAYGSAGVEGELMRLAVEPFFNDCPLESSIGAYTKEEASTPYSPIIIWFDVQHNGQRVKTRTVYSPEEEFMGQYHSPEGADALYKAIETAVDDLVIELGTVTAKHAVK
;
A
#
# COMPACT_ATOMS: atom_id res chain seq x y z
N MET A 1 4.60 49.77 -9.80
CA MET A 1 3.42 48.90 -10.04
C MET A 1 3.69 47.63 -10.84
N ARG A 2 4.73 47.55 -11.69
CA ARG A 2 5.04 46.32 -12.47
C ARG A 2 5.78 45.21 -11.70
N VAL A 3 6.46 45.55 -10.60
CA VAL A 3 7.25 44.58 -9.79
C VAL A 3 6.36 43.78 -8.81
N LEU A 4 5.19 44.31 -8.42
CA LEU A 4 4.29 43.65 -7.48
C LEU A 4 3.56 42.43 -8.08
N CYS A 5 3.34 42.41 -9.41
CA CYS A 5 2.69 41.28 -10.08
C CYS A 5 3.58 40.04 -10.22
N LEU A 6 4.91 40.18 -10.17
CA LEU A 6 5.85 39.06 -10.35
C LEU A 6 5.99 38.22 -9.08
N VAL A 7 5.77 38.80 -7.90
CA VAL A 7 5.83 38.09 -6.61
C VAL A 7 4.57 37.24 -6.37
N LEU A 8 3.43 37.62 -6.94
CA LEU A 8 2.16 36.89 -6.76
C LEU A 8 2.10 35.57 -7.56
N ILE A 9 2.82 35.47 -8.69
CA ILE A 9 2.83 34.27 -9.55
C ILE A 9 3.70 33.16 -8.94
N LEU A 10 4.77 33.50 -8.20
CA LEU A 10 5.63 32.52 -7.53
C LEU A 10 5.00 31.87 -6.29
N MET A 11 3.96 32.48 -5.70
CA MET A 11 3.22 31.90 -4.57
C MET A 11 2.04 31.02 -5.01
N LEU A 12 1.78 30.92 -6.32
CA LEU A 12 0.74 30.08 -6.92
C LEU A 12 1.31 28.80 -7.55
N SER A 13 2.57 28.44 -7.29
CA SER A 13 3.03 27.05 -7.47
C SER A 13 2.32 26.20 -6.43
N GLY A 14 1.05 25.91 -6.68
CA GLY A 14 0.20 25.06 -5.86
C GLY A 14 0.94 23.76 -5.57
N CYS A 15 0.77 23.26 -4.36
CA CYS A 15 1.24 21.94 -3.98
C CYS A 15 0.61 20.94 -4.95
N VAL A 16 1.35 20.55 -6.00
CA VAL A 16 0.97 19.42 -6.84
C VAL A 16 1.07 18.23 -5.91
N ASN A 17 -0.09 17.65 -5.56
CA ASN A 17 -0.12 16.39 -4.83
C ASN A 17 0.66 15.38 -5.67
N ARG A 18 1.70 14.81 -5.07
CA ARG A 18 2.49 13.75 -5.70
C ARG A 18 1.64 12.50 -5.71
N VAL A 19 1.12 12.16 -6.88
CA VAL A 19 0.26 10.99 -7.12
C VAL A 19 1.07 9.94 -7.87
N ALA A 20 0.95 8.69 -7.48
CA ALA A 20 1.48 7.55 -8.20
C ALA A 20 0.61 7.31 -9.44
N ASN A 21 1.16 7.51 -10.64
CA ASN A 21 0.43 7.27 -11.87
C ASN A 21 0.70 5.85 -12.38
N LEU A 22 -0.28 4.97 -12.18
CA LEU A 22 -0.26 3.56 -12.55
C LEU A 22 -1.02 3.28 -13.87
N SER A 23 -1.49 4.32 -14.56
CA SER A 23 -2.30 4.17 -15.79
C SER A 23 -1.58 3.40 -16.89
N ASN A 24 -0.25 3.51 -16.96
CA ASN A 24 0.55 2.81 -17.96
C ASN A 24 0.59 1.28 -17.76
N HIS A 25 0.14 0.79 -16.61
CA HIS A 25 0.07 -0.63 -16.31
C HIS A 25 -1.30 -1.25 -16.58
N LEU A 26 -2.34 -0.42 -16.74
CA LEU A 26 -3.68 -0.93 -17.02
C LEU A 26 -3.78 -1.48 -18.45
N SER A 27 -4.64 -2.47 -18.61
CA SER A 27 -5.02 -2.94 -19.94
C SER A 27 -5.90 -1.90 -20.64
N LEU A 28 -5.68 -1.72 -21.94
CA LEU A 28 -6.43 -0.72 -22.74
C LEU A 28 -7.90 -1.11 -22.97
N GLU A 29 -8.20 -2.41 -22.92
CA GLU A 29 -9.55 -2.95 -23.13
C GLU A 29 -9.79 -4.06 -22.09
N PRO A 30 -10.65 -3.85 -21.08
CA PRO A 30 -11.00 -4.92 -20.16
C PRO A 30 -11.77 -6.02 -20.89
N ASN A 31 -11.49 -7.27 -20.54
CA ASN A 31 -12.37 -8.40 -20.88
C ASN A 31 -13.76 -8.22 -20.24
N GLU A 32 -14.66 -9.20 -20.41
CA GLU A 32 -16.02 -9.20 -19.86
C GLU A 32 -16.10 -8.58 -18.44
N PRO A 33 -17.05 -7.67 -18.19
CA PRO A 33 -17.01 -6.81 -17.02
C PRO A 33 -17.28 -7.59 -15.73
N LEU A 34 -16.31 -7.55 -14.82
CA LEU A 34 -16.49 -7.86 -13.40
C LEU A 34 -17.26 -6.72 -12.71
N ILE A 35 -18.15 -7.06 -11.78
CA ILE A 35 -18.83 -6.06 -10.94
C ILE A 35 -18.13 -6.00 -9.57
N ILE A 36 -17.49 -4.87 -9.29
CA ILE A 36 -16.93 -4.58 -7.96
C ILE A 36 -17.92 -3.73 -7.17
N ASN A 37 -18.35 -4.24 -6.02
CA ASN A 37 -19.10 -3.51 -5.01
C ASN A 37 -18.12 -2.93 -3.97
N ASP A 38 -18.08 -1.60 -3.88
CA ASP A 38 -17.20 -0.88 -2.94
C ASP A 38 -17.90 -0.70 -1.58
N GLU A 39 -17.53 -1.55 -0.62
CA GLU A 39 -18.03 -1.53 0.77
C GLU A 39 -16.97 -0.95 1.72
N ARG A 40 -15.90 -0.32 1.20
CA ARG A 40 -14.82 0.23 2.02
C ARG A 40 -15.29 1.43 2.82
N GLU A 41 -14.76 1.56 4.04
CA GLU A 41 -15.03 2.72 4.89
C GLU A 41 -14.47 4.00 4.25
N ARG A 42 -15.23 5.10 4.32
CA ARG A 42 -14.83 6.36 3.66
C ARG A 42 -13.54 6.96 4.22
N ASP A 43 -13.25 6.72 5.48
CA ASP A 43 -12.06 7.26 6.13
C ASP A 43 -10.78 6.53 5.68
N SER A 44 -10.86 5.24 5.32
CA SER A 44 -9.71 4.48 4.77
C SER A 44 -9.33 4.87 3.34
N LEU A 45 -10.17 5.67 2.67
CA LEU A 45 -9.88 6.19 1.33
C LEU A 45 -8.87 7.34 1.34
N LYS A 46 -8.59 7.94 2.50
CA LYS A 46 -7.62 9.03 2.63
C LYS A 46 -6.26 8.52 3.08
N GLY A 47 -5.21 9.08 2.48
CA GLY A 47 -3.85 8.83 2.93
C GLY A 47 -3.58 9.46 4.30
N GLU A 48 -2.81 8.75 5.13
CA GLU A 48 -2.44 9.24 6.46
C GLU A 48 -1.11 8.64 6.94
N PHE A 49 -0.36 9.40 7.73
CA PHE A 49 0.74 8.86 8.53
C PHE A 49 0.16 8.30 9.83
N LEU A 50 0.36 7.02 10.08
CA LEU A 50 -0.24 6.35 11.23
C LEU A 50 0.38 6.80 12.57
N SER A 51 1.69 7.11 12.57
CA SER A 51 2.34 7.72 13.73
C SER A 51 3.62 8.47 13.37
N ASN A 52 3.82 9.60 14.06
CA ASN A 52 5.08 10.37 14.05
C ASN A 52 5.94 10.13 15.30
N LEU A 53 5.49 9.28 16.23
CA LEU A 53 6.23 8.96 17.45
C LEU A 53 7.24 7.85 17.16
N ILE A 54 8.54 8.14 17.24
CA ILE A 54 9.63 7.21 16.89
C ILE A 54 9.57 5.86 17.60
N THR A 55 9.02 5.85 18.81
CA THR A 55 8.84 4.67 19.67
C THR A 55 7.57 3.86 19.35
N SER A 56 6.68 4.36 18.49
CA SER A 56 5.46 3.64 18.07
C SER A 56 5.77 2.58 17.02
N CYS A 57 5.01 1.49 17.03
CA CYS A 57 5.05 0.46 15.98
C CYS A 57 4.63 1.02 14.60
N ASP A 58 3.75 2.02 14.59
CA ASP A 58 3.27 2.70 13.39
C ASP A 58 4.18 3.84 12.91
N TYR A 59 5.33 4.03 13.56
CA TYR A 59 6.23 5.12 13.19
C TYR A 59 6.71 5.00 11.75
N GLY A 60 6.55 6.07 10.96
CA GLY A 60 7.01 6.07 9.57
C GLY A 60 6.21 5.14 8.66
N VAL A 61 5.05 4.66 9.12
CA VAL A 61 4.06 3.97 8.30
C VAL A 61 3.08 4.99 7.74
N GLU A 62 2.93 4.99 6.42
CA GLU A 62 1.97 5.82 5.69
C GLU A 62 0.96 4.93 4.98
N ARG A 63 -0.34 5.11 5.24
CA ARG A 63 -1.40 4.55 4.41
C ARG A 63 -1.52 5.41 3.16
N LEU A 64 -1.48 4.78 1.99
CA LEU A 64 -1.69 5.42 0.69
C LEU A 64 -3.19 5.40 0.38
N GLY A 65 -3.82 6.57 0.38
CA GLY A 65 -5.22 6.74 -0.01
C GLY A 65 -5.41 6.89 -1.51
N GLU A 66 -6.66 7.03 -1.92
CA GLU A 66 -7.04 7.33 -3.31
C GLU A 66 -6.52 8.72 -3.76
N ASP A 67 -6.18 9.61 -2.83
CA ASP A 67 -5.55 10.90 -3.14
C ASP A 67 -4.06 10.78 -3.51
N LYS A 68 -3.48 9.58 -3.40
CA LYS A 68 -2.06 9.28 -3.67
C LYS A 68 -1.83 8.34 -4.83
N ILE A 69 -2.89 7.76 -5.40
CA ILE A 69 -2.81 6.72 -6.44
C ILE A 69 -3.83 7.06 -7.54
N GLU A 70 -3.38 7.04 -8.79
CA GLU A 70 -4.23 7.19 -9.97
C GLU A 70 -3.81 6.15 -11.01
N PRO A 71 -4.72 5.33 -11.57
CA PRO A 71 -6.18 5.24 -11.33
C PRO A 71 -6.56 4.84 -9.90
N LEU A 72 -7.86 4.84 -9.60
CA LEU A 72 -8.36 4.42 -8.29
C LEU A 72 -7.99 2.96 -8.00
N ARG A 73 -7.76 2.60 -6.73
CA ARG A 73 -7.35 1.24 -6.35
C ARG A 73 -8.31 0.17 -6.88
N LEU A 74 -9.62 0.41 -6.84
CA LEU A 74 -10.61 -0.54 -7.37
C LEU A 74 -10.60 -0.67 -8.89
N GLU A 75 -10.17 0.35 -9.63
CA GLU A 75 -10.00 0.26 -11.08
C GLU A 75 -8.82 -0.66 -11.41
N ILE A 76 -7.73 -0.58 -10.64
CA ILE A 76 -6.58 -1.48 -10.75
C ILE A 76 -6.99 -2.92 -10.43
N LEU A 77 -7.74 -3.12 -9.33
CA LEU A 77 -8.25 -4.44 -8.96
C LEU A 77 -9.15 -5.01 -10.06
N ASN A 78 -10.04 -4.19 -10.61
CA ASN A 78 -10.94 -4.60 -11.68
C ASN A 78 -10.18 -5.02 -12.93
N ASP A 79 -9.16 -4.24 -13.33
CA ASP A 79 -8.31 -4.56 -14.47
C ASP A 79 -7.56 -5.89 -14.27
N LEU A 80 -6.90 -6.06 -13.12
CA LEU A 80 -6.15 -7.27 -12.80
C LEU A 80 -7.06 -8.50 -12.80
N LEU A 81 -8.21 -8.44 -12.11
CA LEU A 81 -9.12 -9.59 -12.04
C LEU A 81 -9.78 -9.89 -13.39
N SER A 82 -10.20 -8.87 -14.13
CA SER A 82 -10.86 -9.06 -15.43
C SER A 82 -9.87 -9.53 -16.51
N ASN A 83 -8.61 -9.11 -16.47
CA ASN A 83 -7.65 -9.43 -17.53
C ASN A 83 -6.81 -10.67 -17.21
N LYS A 84 -6.22 -10.74 -16.01
CA LYS A 84 -5.36 -11.86 -15.60
C LYS A 84 -6.16 -13.08 -15.15
N TYR A 85 -7.36 -12.86 -14.61
CA TYR A 85 -8.19 -13.91 -13.98
C TYR A 85 -9.60 -14.01 -14.56
N SER A 86 -9.81 -13.59 -15.82
CA SER A 86 -11.10 -13.60 -16.52
C SER A 86 -11.87 -14.91 -16.38
N GLN A 87 -11.20 -16.05 -16.51
CA GLN A 87 -11.82 -17.38 -16.42
C GLN A 87 -12.46 -17.67 -15.06
N THR A 88 -12.03 -16.98 -14.01
CA THR A 88 -12.53 -17.17 -12.64
C THR A 88 -13.58 -16.13 -12.26
N PHE A 89 -13.47 -14.90 -12.78
CA PHE A 89 -14.24 -13.75 -12.28
C PHE A 89 -15.14 -13.09 -13.33
N SER A 90 -15.20 -13.59 -14.55
CA SER A 90 -16.06 -13.00 -15.58
C SER A 90 -17.54 -13.07 -15.18
N GLY A 91 -18.20 -11.90 -15.18
CA GLY A 91 -19.61 -11.77 -14.82
C GLY A 91 -19.92 -11.99 -13.33
N GLU A 92 -18.89 -12.19 -12.51
CA GLU A 92 -19.04 -12.39 -11.07
C GLU A 92 -19.21 -11.04 -10.35
N ILE A 93 -19.59 -11.13 -9.07
CA ILE A 93 -19.68 -9.97 -8.17
C ILE A 93 -18.69 -10.16 -7.03
N ILE A 94 -17.85 -9.15 -6.82
CA ILE A 94 -16.90 -9.09 -5.71
C ILE A 94 -17.24 -7.88 -4.85
N SER A 95 -17.40 -8.09 -3.55
CA SER A 95 -17.53 -6.98 -2.58
C SER A 95 -16.22 -6.75 -1.86
N VAL A 96 -15.73 -5.51 -1.87
CA VAL A 96 -14.45 -5.14 -1.27
C VAL A 96 -14.72 -4.29 -0.02
N PHE A 97 -14.32 -4.81 1.14
CA PHE A 97 -14.47 -4.13 2.44
C PHE A 97 -13.18 -3.41 2.84
N GLU A 98 -12.02 -3.97 2.52
CA GLU A 98 -10.72 -3.34 2.76
C GLU A 98 -9.82 -3.60 1.54
N PHE A 99 -9.12 -2.57 1.09
CA PHE A 99 -8.03 -2.65 0.12
C PHE A 99 -7.04 -1.55 0.45
N ASP A 100 -6.31 -1.73 1.55
CA ASP A 100 -5.38 -0.76 2.07
C ASP A 100 -3.95 -1.04 1.62
N ILE A 101 -3.21 0.03 1.35
CA ILE A 101 -1.82 -0.02 0.94
C ILE A 101 -1.02 0.82 1.93
N TYR A 102 0.01 0.23 2.51
CA TYR A 102 0.86 0.86 3.50
C TYR A 102 2.31 0.91 3.00
N SER A 103 2.92 2.08 3.06
CA SER A 103 4.35 2.29 2.90
C SER A 103 5.00 2.27 4.27
N ASN A 104 5.82 1.26 4.57
CA ASN A 104 6.51 1.18 5.85
C ASN A 104 7.97 1.61 5.71
N ARG A 105 8.29 2.84 6.14
CA ARG A 105 9.65 3.40 6.14
C ARG A 105 10.23 3.47 7.54
N ALA A 106 9.68 2.71 8.49
CA ALA A 106 10.00 2.83 9.90
C ALA A 106 11.49 2.62 10.17
N VAL A 107 12.10 1.61 9.54
CA VAL A 107 13.53 1.30 9.69
C VAL A 107 14.40 2.46 9.21
N VAL A 108 14.15 2.96 8.00
CA VAL A 108 14.95 4.05 7.43
C VAL A 108 14.77 5.34 8.22
N PHE A 109 13.54 5.70 8.58
CA PHE A 109 13.27 6.92 9.35
C PHE A 109 13.88 6.86 10.75
N ARG A 110 13.87 5.70 11.40
CA ARG A 110 14.55 5.52 12.70
C ARG A 110 16.06 5.64 12.53
N HIS A 111 16.62 5.02 11.49
CA HIS A 111 18.05 5.11 11.21
C HIS A 111 18.50 6.57 11.00
N ILE A 112 17.76 7.35 10.20
CA ILE A 112 18.02 8.78 9.99
C ILE A 112 17.89 9.55 11.31
N ALA A 113 16.81 9.34 12.06
CA ALA A 113 16.58 10.05 13.31
C ALA A 113 17.71 9.80 14.33
N TYR A 114 18.12 8.55 14.54
CA TYR A 114 19.23 8.23 15.45
C TYR A 114 20.57 8.70 14.90
N GLY A 115 20.86 8.48 13.61
CA GLY A 115 22.11 8.92 13.00
C GLY A 115 22.32 10.44 13.08
N SER A 116 21.24 11.21 12.98
CA SER A 116 21.29 12.68 13.07
C SER A 116 21.64 13.21 14.47
N ALA A 117 21.44 12.41 15.52
CA ALA A 117 21.68 12.79 16.92
C ALA A 117 23.04 12.32 17.46
N GLY A 118 23.93 11.79 16.62
CA GLY A 118 25.28 11.39 17.03
C GLY A 118 25.29 10.33 18.14
N VAL A 119 26.11 10.54 19.17
CA VAL A 119 26.27 9.58 20.29
C VAL A 119 24.97 9.40 21.08
N GLU A 120 24.19 10.47 21.26
CA GLU A 120 22.90 10.40 21.98
C GLU A 120 21.88 9.59 21.17
N GLY A 121 21.90 9.72 19.85
CA GLY A 121 21.08 8.92 18.95
C GLY A 121 21.41 7.43 18.99
N GLU A 122 22.69 7.07 19.05
CA GLU A 122 23.11 5.67 19.16
C GLU A 122 22.74 5.05 20.52
N LEU A 123 22.85 5.82 21.61
CA LEU A 123 22.35 5.38 22.92
C LEU A 123 20.84 5.18 22.91
N MET A 124 20.09 6.08 22.27
CA MET A 124 18.64 5.94 22.10
C MET A 124 18.33 4.68 21.28
N ARG A 125 19.01 4.46 20.14
CA ARG A 125 18.85 3.26 19.30
C ARG A 125 19.00 1.99 20.14
N LEU A 126 20.07 1.87 20.93
CA LEU A 126 20.30 0.70 21.80
C LEU A 126 19.23 0.54 22.88
N ALA A 127 18.70 1.64 23.41
CA ALA A 127 17.65 1.60 24.43
C ALA A 127 16.27 1.18 23.87
N VAL A 128 15.99 1.49 22.60
CA VAL A 128 14.65 1.29 22.00
C VAL A 128 14.59 0.14 20.99
N GLU A 129 15.70 -0.32 20.44
CA GLU A 129 15.79 -1.42 19.47
C GLU A 129 15.11 -2.73 19.94
N PRO A 130 15.21 -3.14 21.22
CA PRO A 130 14.49 -4.31 21.71
C PRO A 130 12.97 -4.20 21.55
N PHE A 131 12.41 -2.98 21.66
CA PHE A 131 10.97 -2.75 21.62
C PHE A 131 10.40 -2.74 20.19
N PHE A 132 11.25 -2.58 19.17
CA PHE A 132 10.79 -2.58 17.77
C PHE A 132 10.62 -3.98 17.19
N ASN A 133 11.38 -4.96 17.68
CA ASN A 133 11.26 -6.33 17.19
C ASN A 133 10.03 -7.05 17.75
N ASP A 134 9.40 -6.50 18.80
CA ASP A 134 8.28 -7.11 19.50
C ASP A 134 6.93 -6.42 19.21
N CYS A 135 6.85 -5.59 18.17
CA CYS A 135 5.58 -5.03 17.73
C CYS A 135 4.62 -6.17 17.33
N PRO A 136 3.51 -6.38 18.04
CA PRO A 136 2.56 -7.41 17.65
C PRO A 136 2.04 -7.10 16.25
N LEU A 137 2.05 -8.07 15.33
CA LEU A 137 1.44 -7.89 14.00
C LEU A 137 -0.05 -7.52 14.12
N GLU A 138 -0.71 -7.95 15.19
CA GLU A 138 -2.09 -7.60 15.52
C GLU A 138 -2.27 -6.12 15.90
N SER A 139 -1.20 -5.42 16.28
CA SER A 139 -1.25 -4.02 16.74
C SER A 139 -1.13 -3.00 15.60
N SER A 140 -0.67 -3.42 14.41
CA SER A 140 -0.52 -2.55 13.25
C SER A 140 -0.53 -3.35 11.96
N ILE A 141 -1.56 -3.12 11.13
CA ILE A 141 -1.71 -3.79 9.81
C ILE A 141 -0.53 -3.44 8.88
N GLY A 142 0.05 -2.25 9.04
CA GLY A 142 1.20 -1.78 8.27
C GLY A 142 2.57 -2.15 8.86
N ALA A 143 2.65 -2.81 10.02
CA ALA A 143 3.91 -3.34 10.55
C ALA A 143 4.32 -4.61 9.79
N TYR A 144 5.59 -5.01 9.90
CA TYR A 144 6.13 -6.25 9.33
C TYR A 144 7.25 -6.82 10.21
N THR A 145 7.49 -8.13 10.14
CA THR A 145 8.64 -8.76 10.81
C THR A 145 9.86 -8.84 9.88
N LYS A 146 11.06 -9.04 10.45
CA LYS A 146 12.30 -9.18 9.67
C LYS A 146 12.27 -10.36 8.70
N GLU A 147 11.49 -11.39 9.00
CA GLU A 147 11.34 -12.60 8.20
C GLU A 147 10.36 -12.40 7.03
N GLU A 148 9.45 -11.42 7.13
CA GLU A 148 8.50 -11.09 6.05
C GLU A 148 9.14 -10.24 4.95
N ALA A 149 10.15 -9.43 5.28
CA ALA A 149 10.87 -8.64 4.30
C ALA A 149 12.07 -9.41 3.72
N SER A 150 12.14 -9.51 2.40
CA SER A 150 13.22 -10.21 1.69
C SER A 150 14.37 -9.30 1.25
N THR A 151 14.20 -7.98 1.32
CA THR A 151 15.22 -6.97 1.00
C THR A 151 15.37 -5.98 2.16
N PRO A 152 16.49 -5.22 2.24
CA PRO A 152 16.66 -4.22 3.30
C PRO A 152 15.87 -2.93 3.08
N TYR A 153 15.09 -2.84 1.99
CA TYR A 153 14.38 -1.64 1.58
C TYR A 153 12.98 -1.56 2.19
N SER A 154 12.41 -0.37 2.20
CA SER A 154 11.10 -0.08 2.79
C SER A 154 9.99 -0.90 2.10
N PRO A 155 9.32 -1.85 2.80
CA PRO A 155 8.31 -2.69 2.16
C PRO A 155 7.00 -1.95 1.92
N ILE A 156 6.23 -2.50 0.98
CA ILE A 156 4.83 -2.13 0.70
C ILE A 156 3.96 -3.25 1.26
N ILE A 157 3.06 -2.93 2.18
CA ILE A 157 2.13 -3.89 2.77
C ILE A 157 0.75 -3.64 2.18
N ILE A 158 0.10 -4.68 1.68
CA ILE A 158 -1.25 -4.61 1.14
C ILE A 158 -2.17 -5.51 1.94
N TRP A 159 -3.31 -4.96 2.33
CA TRP A 159 -4.32 -5.64 3.11
C TRP A 159 -5.65 -5.66 2.34
N PHE A 160 -6.17 -6.87 2.14
CA PHE A 160 -7.47 -7.09 1.52
C PHE A 160 -8.45 -7.70 2.52
N ASP A 161 -9.70 -7.26 2.43
CA ASP A 161 -10.87 -7.94 2.98
C ASP A 161 -11.95 -7.94 1.91
N VAL A 162 -12.21 -9.11 1.33
CA VAL A 162 -13.00 -9.27 0.11
C VAL A 162 -13.98 -10.41 0.29
N GLN A 163 -15.19 -10.25 -0.25
CA GLN A 163 -16.19 -11.30 -0.35
C GLN A 163 -16.47 -11.67 -1.81
N HIS A 164 -16.43 -12.96 -2.11
CA HIS A 164 -16.75 -13.55 -3.40
C HIS A 164 -17.57 -14.84 -3.18
N ASN A 165 -18.67 -15.01 -3.89
CA ASN A 165 -19.56 -16.18 -3.76
C ASN A 165 -19.97 -16.50 -2.31
N GLY A 166 -20.26 -15.45 -1.54
CA GLY A 166 -20.64 -15.53 -0.13
C GLY A 166 -19.50 -15.82 0.84
N GLN A 167 -18.29 -16.12 0.34
CA GLN A 167 -17.11 -16.39 1.15
C GLN A 167 -16.30 -15.11 1.33
N ARG A 168 -15.97 -14.79 2.58
CA ARG A 168 -15.15 -13.63 2.94
C ARG A 168 -13.72 -14.08 3.24
N VAL A 169 -12.76 -13.44 2.61
CA VAL A 169 -11.33 -13.74 2.71
C VAL A 169 -10.59 -12.46 3.08
N LYS A 170 -9.63 -12.60 4.00
CA LYS A 170 -8.69 -11.55 4.35
C LYS A 170 -7.29 -12.00 3.98
N THR A 171 -6.55 -11.17 3.25
CA THR A 171 -5.14 -11.44 2.93
C THR A 171 -4.27 -10.25 3.29
N ARG A 172 -3.03 -10.56 3.68
CA ARG A 172 -1.98 -9.57 3.92
C ARG A 172 -0.75 -9.98 3.14
N THR A 173 -0.26 -9.09 2.30
CA THR A 173 0.93 -9.31 1.49
C THR A 173 1.99 -8.27 1.86
N VAL A 174 3.22 -8.73 2.09
CA VAL A 174 4.39 -7.87 2.32
C VAL A 174 5.28 -7.95 1.10
N TYR A 175 5.26 -6.90 0.28
CA TYR A 175 6.10 -6.79 -0.90
C TYR A 175 7.39 -6.05 -0.54
N SER A 176 8.54 -6.68 -0.82
CA SER A 176 9.86 -6.09 -0.62
C SER A 176 10.42 -5.64 -1.98
N PRO A 177 10.56 -4.33 -2.23
CA PRO A 177 11.05 -3.85 -3.51
C PRO A 177 12.54 -4.17 -3.71
N GLU A 178 12.99 -4.15 -4.96
CA GLU A 178 14.40 -4.37 -5.33
C GLU A 178 15.29 -3.14 -5.13
N GLU A 179 14.69 -1.96 -4.94
CA GLU A 179 15.37 -0.69 -4.72
C GLU A 179 14.62 0.15 -3.67
N GLU A 180 15.35 1.05 -3.00
CA GLU A 180 14.75 2.03 -2.10
C GLU A 180 14.28 3.26 -2.87
N PHE A 181 13.01 3.61 -2.71
CA PHE A 181 12.43 4.82 -3.31
C PHE A 181 11.85 5.77 -2.27
N MET A 182 12.00 5.52 -0.96
CA MET A 182 11.62 6.42 0.15
C MET A 182 10.15 6.89 0.09
N GLY A 183 9.25 6.08 -0.47
CA GLY A 183 7.85 6.44 -0.71
C GLY A 183 7.64 7.47 -1.85
N GLN A 184 8.60 7.62 -2.76
CA GLN A 184 8.48 8.43 -3.97
C GLN A 184 7.68 7.71 -5.07
N TYR A 185 6.45 7.32 -4.79
CA TYR A 185 5.59 6.57 -5.73
C TYR A 185 5.20 7.33 -7.01
N HIS A 186 5.50 8.62 -7.10
CA HIS A 186 5.29 9.45 -8.29
C HIS A 186 6.43 9.34 -9.32
N SER A 187 7.56 8.72 -8.95
CA SER A 187 8.60 8.38 -9.93
C SER A 187 8.18 7.13 -10.71
N PRO A 188 8.67 6.93 -11.95
CA PRO A 188 8.40 5.71 -12.71
C PRO A 188 8.76 4.44 -11.93
N GLU A 189 9.90 4.43 -11.25
CA GLU A 189 10.39 3.26 -10.51
C GLU A 189 9.54 2.97 -9.27
N GLY A 190 9.12 4.02 -8.55
CA GLY A 190 8.21 3.89 -7.41
C GLY A 190 6.81 3.44 -7.83
N ALA A 191 6.31 3.94 -8.97
CA ALA A 191 5.05 3.52 -9.56
C ALA A 191 5.08 2.04 -9.98
N ASP A 192 6.14 1.62 -10.68
CA ASP A 192 6.36 0.23 -11.09
C ASP A 192 6.40 -0.71 -9.87
N ALA A 193 7.13 -0.33 -8.82
CA ALA A 193 7.21 -1.11 -7.58
C ALA A 193 5.86 -1.22 -6.87
N LEU A 194 5.09 -0.12 -6.82
CA LEU A 194 3.75 -0.12 -6.25
C LEU A 194 2.79 -1.00 -7.05
N TYR A 195 2.82 -0.92 -8.38
CA TYR A 195 1.99 -1.78 -9.22
C TYR A 195 2.33 -3.26 -9.02
N LYS A 196 3.62 -3.63 -9.01
CA LYS A 196 4.07 -5.01 -8.73
C LYS A 196 3.62 -5.50 -7.36
N ALA A 197 3.64 -4.64 -6.33
CA ALA A 197 3.12 -4.97 -5.01
C ALA A 197 1.62 -5.28 -5.07
N ILE A 198 0.83 -4.43 -5.74
CA ILE A 198 -0.62 -4.63 -5.94
C ILE A 198 -0.88 -5.93 -6.69
N GLU A 199 -0.19 -6.17 -7.80
CA GLU A 199 -0.31 -7.39 -8.58
C GLU A 199 -0.03 -8.63 -7.71
N THR A 200 1.08 -8.64 -6.97
CA THR A 200 1.44 -9.75 -6.07
C THR A 200 0.35 -10.00 -5.02
N ALA A 201 -0.19 -8.95 -4.42
CA ALA A 201 -1.24 -9.07 -3.42
C ALA A 201 -2.57 -9.57 -4.01
N VAL A 202 -2.88 -9.22 -5.26
CA VAL A 202 -4.03 -9.77 -5.98
C VAL A 202 -3.83 -11.25 -6.28
N ASP A 203 -2.62 -11.65 -6.69
CA ASP A 203 -2.30 -13.07 -6.91
C ASP A 203 -2.52 -13.90 -5.62
N ASP A 204 -2.03 -13.41 -4.47
CA ASP A 204 -2.24 -14.02 -3.16
C ASP A 204 -3.74 -14.11 -2.79
N LEU A 205 -4.49 -13.03 -3.02
CA LEU A 205 -5.94 -12.99 -2.80
C LEU A 205 -6.68 -14.06 -3.61
N VAL A 206 -6.35 -14.20 -4.90
CA VAL A 206 -6.99 -15.18 -5.79
C VAL A 206 -6.69 -16.61 -5.34
N ILE A 207 -5.45 -16.89 -4.91
CA ILE A 207 -5.06 -18.20 -4.36
C ILE A 207 -5.90 -18.54 -3.12
N GLU A 208 -6.07 -17.59 -2.19
CA GLU A 208 -6.84 -17.83 -0.97
C GLU A 208 -8.33 -18.01 -1.27
N LEU A 209 -8.92 -17.20 -2.16
CA LEU A 209 -10.30 -17.37 -2.63
C LEU A 209 -10.55 -18.75 -3.25
N GLY A 210 -9.62 -19.24 -4.07
CA GLY A 210 -9.68 -20.58 -4.65
C GLY A 210 -9.60 -21.69 -3.58
N THR A 211 -8.76 -21.50 -2.56
CA THR A 211 -8.57 -22.46 -1.46
C THR A 211 -9.82 -22.57 -0.59
N VAL A 212 -10.47 -21.46 -0.27
CA VAL A 212 -11.72 -21.47 0.53
C VAL A 212 -12.87 -22.08 -0.26
N THR A 213 -12.95 -21.81 -1.57
CA THR A 213 -13.98 -22.37 -2.45
C THR A 213 -13.86 -23.90 -2.52
N ALA A 214 -12.65 -24.43 -2.73
CA ALA A 214 -12.40 -25.87 -2.79
C ALA A 214 -12.77 -26.61 -1.50
N LYS A 215 -12.51 -26.03 -0.32
CA LYS A 215 -12.88 -26.63 0.98
C LYS A 215 -14.40 -26.79 1.17
N HIS A 216 -15.21 -25.94 0.53
CA HIS A 216 -16.67 -25.98 0.66
C HIS A 216 -17.36 -26.92 -0.34
N ALA A 217 -16.72 -27.25 -1.46
CA ALA A 217 -17.26 -28.14 -2.49
C ALA A 217 -17.20 -29.64 -2.11
N VAL A 218 -16.51 -30.01 -1.03
CA VAL A 218 -16.28 -31.42 -0.62
C VAL A 218 -17.26 -31.90 0.47
N LYS A 219 -18.40 -31.23 0.64
CA LYS A 219 -19.48 -31.65 1.57
C LYS A 219 -20.72 -32.08 0.81
#